data_AF-A0A426W2H8-F1
#
_entry.id   AF-A0A426W2H8-F1
#
_cell.length_a   1.000
_cell.length_b   1.000
_cell.length_c   1.000
_cell.angle_alpha   90.00
_cell.angle_beta   90.00
_cell.angle_gamma   90.00
#
_symmetry.space_group_name_H-M   'P 1'
#
loop_
_entity.id
_entity.type
_entity.pdbx_description
1 polymer ?
#
loop_
_entity_poly.entity_id
_entity_poly.type
_entity_poly.pdbx_seq_one_letter_code
_entity_poly.pdbx_strand_id
1 'polypeptide(L)'
;MNKRNNTFLRPAIAMIELIFALVIMAIVLLSAPRLIHTATQSGFLSMQQEGINEAASKVSLIMSYPWDEANTDSSFLSPILYVSNSADSSLREFNSSGRRAGTPKLSTRSFIRTDGNKLNASAAPLGFDTGENNDNDIDDMDDFADTAIADSSLQFIDSNENNVDYIENNTTINIHTAISYMNDTPAGGTYVDPGADGKITFSPLFDAAAPGYTTNIKKIIVTLTSTSTASELNNKKIVLKAFTCNIGNYSFERDF
;
A
#
# COMPACT_ATOMS: atom_id res chain seq x y z
N MET A 1 93.89 15.94 6.36
CA MET A 1 92.66 16.52 6.94
C MET A 1 91.51 16.17 6.00
N ASN A 2 90.78 15.08 6.31
CA ASN A 2 89.75 14.49 5.45
C ASN A 2 88.47 15.34 5.50
N LYS A 3 88.13 16.04 4.42
CA LYS A 3 86.80 16.61 4.23
C LYS A 3 85.84 15.48 3.87
N ARG A 4 85.05 15.04 4.86
CA ARG A 4 83.86 14.21 4.61
C ARG A 4 82.84 15.07 3.87
N ASN A 5 82.51 14.67 2.66
CA ASN A 5 81.44 15.27 1.87
C ASN A 5 80.11 14.89 2.53
N ASN A 6 79.44 15.84 3.18
CA ASN A 6 78.07 15.68 3.62
C ASN A 6 77.18 15.54 2.38
N THR A 7 76.53 14.39 2.29
CA THR A 7 75.63 13.95 1.24
C THR A 7 74.49 14.94 1.00
N PHE A 8 74.19 15.19 -0.28
CA PHE A 8 73.05 15.97 -0.76
C PHE A 8 71.72 15.28 -0.40
N LEU A 9 71.26 15.41 0.84
CA LEU A 9 69.98 14.83 1.29
C LEU A 9 68.75 15.72 0.95
N ARG A 10 68.96 16.99 0.58
CA ARG A 10 67.88 17.96 0.33
C ARG A 10 67.11 17.78 -0.99
N PRO A 11 67.74 17.44 -2.14
CA PRO A 11 67.02 17.26 -3.41
C PRO A 11 66.16 15.98 -3.43
N ALA A 12 66.65 14.90 -2.80
CA ALA A 12 65.95 13.61 -2.77
C ALA A 12 64.68 13.66 -1.90
N ILE A 13 64.72 14.39 -0.76
CA ILE A 13 63.54 14.63 0.08
C ILE A 13 62.46 15.40 -0.72
N ALA A 14 62.85 16.43 -1.46
CA ALA A 14 61.91 17.25 -2.23
C ALA A 14 61.23 16.48 -3.38
N MET A 15 61.94 15.55 -4.03
CA MET A 15 61.34 14.69 -5.06
C MET A 15 60.36 13.67 -4.47
N ILE A 16 60.68 13.11 -3.30
CA ILE A 16 59.76 12.20 -2.59
C ILE A 16 58.50 12.93 -2.13
N GLU A 17 58.63 14.14 -1.58
CA GLU A 17 57.50 14.95 -1.14
C GLU A 17 56.58 15.32 -2.31
N LEU A 18 57.15 15.62 -3.49
CA LEU A 18 56.39 15.88 -4.71
C LEU A 18 55.63 14.64 -5.21
N ILE A 19 56.26 13.45 -5.17
CA ILE A 19 55.60 12.19 -5.53
C ILE A 19 54.45 11.90 -4.57
N PHE A 20 54.66 12.06 -3.26
CA PHE A 20 53.60 11.89 -2.26
C PHE A 20 52.45 12.87 -2.49
N ALA A 21 52.74 14.15 -2.75
CA ALA A 21 51.72 15.15 -3.05
C ALA A 21 50.88 14.79 -4.29
N LEU A 22 51.53 14.32 -5.37
CA LEU A 22 50.86 13.94 -6.61
C LEU A 22 49.99 12.69 -6.42
N VAL A 23 50.50 11.67 -5.72
CA VAL A 23 49.73 10.45 -5.40
C VAL A 23 48.53 10.77 -4.53
N ILE A 24 48.69 11.59 -3.49
CA ILE A 24 47.58 12.00 -2.61
C ILE A 24 46.53 12.77 -3.42
N MET A 25 46.94 13.74 -4.26
CA MET A 25 45.99 14.45 -5.12
C MET A 25 45.29 13.51 -6.12
N ALA A 26 46.01 12.56 -6.72
CA ALA A 26 45.42 11.60 -7.66
C ALA A 26 44.36 10.71 -6.96
N ILE A 27 44.63 10.26 -5.74
CA ILE A 27 43.66 9.49 -4.94
C ILE A 27 42.44 10.35 -4.61
N VAL A 28 42.63 11.60 -4.15
CA VAL A 28 41.53 12.51 -3.80
C VAL A 28 40.67 12.84 -5.02
N LEU A 29 41.27 13.16 -6.16
CA LEU A 29 40.54 13.51 -7.39
C LEU A 29 39.75 12.33 -7.97
N LEU A 30 40.21 11.08 -7.77
CA LEU A 30 39.49 9.88 -8.20
C LEU A 30 38.42 9.43 -7.19
N SER A 31 38.63 9.66 -5.90
CA SER A 31 37.73 9.20 -4.83
C SER A 31 36.59 10.18 -4.54
N ALA A 32 36.82 11.50 -4.63
CA ALA A 32 35.79 12.50 -4.30
C ALA A 32 34.53 12.40 -5.17
N PRO A 33 34.61 12.29 -6.52
CA PRO A 33 33.41 12.15 -7.36
C PRO A 33 32.64 10.85 -7.08
N ARG A 34 33.35 9.77 -6.77
CA ARG A 34 32.72 8.47 -6.46
C ARG A 34 31.96 8.51 -5.14
N LEU A 35 32.52 9.16 -4.12
CA LEU A 35 31.84 9.36 -2.84
C LEU A 35 30.58 10.21 -3.01
N ILE A 36 30.65 11.28 -3.79
CA ILE A 36 29.48 12.12 -4.10
C ILE A 36 28.42 11.29 -4.83
N HIS A 37 28.81 10.50 -5.83
CA HIS A 37 27.89 9.64 -6.56
C HIS A 37 27.18 8.62 -5.65
N THR A 38 27.92 7.93 -4.77
CA THR A 38 27.33 7.00 -3.80
C THR A 38 26.42 7.73 -2.81
N ALA A 39 26.81 8.91 -2.32
CA ALA A 39 25.97 9.70 -1.43
C ALA A 39 24.66 10.13 -2.10
N THR A 40 24.69 10.54 -3.37
CA THR A 40 23.48 10.85 -4.14
C THR A 40 22.57 9.63 -4.33
N GLN A 41 23.15 8.44 -4.57
CA GLN A 41 22.39 7.20 -4.67
C GLN A 41 21.72 6.81 -3.35
N SER A 42 22.39 7.02 -2.22
CA SER A 42 21.78 6.82 -0.90
C SER A 42 20.58 7.75 -0.68
N GLY A 43 20.62 8.98 -1.20
CA GLY A 43 19.48 9.89 -1.21
C GLY A 43 18.27 9.29 -1.92
N PHE A 44 18.45 8.81 -3.16
CA PHE A 44 17.35 8.18 -3.93
C PHE A 44 16.77 6.92 -3.28
N LEU A 45 17.57 6.16 -2.52
CA LEU A 45 17.07 5.03 -1.75
C LEU A 45 16.23 5.46 -0.55
N SER A 46 16.63 6.53 0.13
CA SER A 46 15.84 7.12 1.23
C SER A 46 14.47 7.56 0.71
N MET A 47 14.43 8.23 -0.43
CA MET A 47 13.19 8.67 -1.08
C MET A 47 12.26 7.50 -1.41
N GLN A 48 12.81 6.39 -1.89
CA GLN A 48 12.01 5.18 -2.15
C GLN A 48 11.44 4.60 -0.87
N GLN A 49 12.19 4.60 0.23
CA GLN A 49 11.70 4.09 1.51
C GLN A 49 10.57 4.97 2.06
N GLU A 50 10.66 6.29 1.92
CA GLU A 50 9.62 7.22 2.28
C GLU A 50 8.35 7.01 1.44
N GLY A 51 8.46 6.94 0.12
CA GLY A 51 7.33 6.65 -0.77
C GLY A 51 6.70 5.27 -0.53
N ILE A 52 7.50 4.25 -0.19
CA ILE A 52 6.97 2.93 0.22
C ILE A 52 6.20 3.03 1.53
N ASN A 53 6.76 3.76 2.51
CA ASN A 53 6.12 3.94 3.81
C ASN A 53 4.78 4.67 3.68
N GLU A 54 4.72 5.69 2.82
CA GLU A 54 3.49 6.42 2.56
C GLU A 54 2.46 5.55 1.83
N ALA A 55 2.87 4.81 0.79
CA ALA A 55 1.97 3.88 0.10
C ALA A 55 1.45 2.79 1.05
N ALA A 56 2.27 2.30 1.98
CA ALA A 56 1.86 1.35 3.01
C ALA A 56 0.90 1.97 4.02
N SER A 57 1.14 3.23 4.42
CA SER A 57 0.22 4.02 5.25
C SER A 57 -1.13 4.18 4.58
N LYS A 58 -1.16 4.50 3.28
CA LYS A 58 -2.40 4.60 2.49
C LYS A 58 -3.18 3.28 2.45
N VAL A 59 -2.50 2.15 2.22
CA VAL A 59 -3.15 0.82 2.32
C VAL A 59 -3.76 0.60 3.70
N SER A 60 -3.01 0.90 4.76
CA SER A 60 -3.49 0.75 6.14
C SER A 60 -4.66 1.67 6.45
N LEU A 61 -4.64 2.90 5.93
CA LEU A 61 -5.73 3.86 6.06
C LEU A 61 -6.99 3.30 5.41
N ILE A 62 -6.93 2.91 4.13
CA ILE A 62 -8.06 2.33 3.39
C ILE A 62 -8.63 1.11 4.14
N MET A 63 -7.77 0.23 4.65
CA MET A 63 -8.20 -0.96 5.39
C MET A 63 -8.85 -0.66 6.75
N SER A 64 -8.74 0.58 7.25
CA SER A 64 -9.36 1.01 8.51
C SER A 64 -10.77 1.57 8.34
N TYR A 65 -11.15 1.93 7.11
CA TYR A 65 -12.51 2.38 6.82
C TYR A 65 -13.52 1.22 6.90
N PRO A 66 -14.80 1.52 7.17
CA PRO A 66 -15.91 0.60 6.94
C PRO A 66 -15.80 -0.06 5.56
N TRP A 67 -16.28 -1.31 5.45
CA TRP A 67 -16.07 -2.08 4.22
C TRP A 67 -16.91 -1.55 3.05
N ASP A 68 -18.01 -0.82 3.33
CA ASP A 68 -19.09 -0.44 2.41
C ASP A 68 -20.09 0.49 3.14
N GLU A 69 -20.88 1.27 2.42
CA GLU A 69 -21.77 2.32 2.92
C GLU A 69 -22.81 1.78 3.87
N ALA A 70 -23.30 0.56 3.60
CA ALA A 70 -24.33 -0.05 4.41
C ALA A 70 -23.82 -0.48 5.80
N ASN A 71 -22.51 -0.39 6.07
CA ASN A 71 -21.92 -0.75 7.35
C ASN A 71 -21.21 0.40 8.08
N THR A 72 -21.43 1.65 7.67
CA THR A 72 -20.90 2.89 8.29
C THR A 72 -21.65 3.32 9.55
N ASP A 73 -22.90 2.86 9.75
CA ASP A 73 -23.74 3.25 10.90
C ASP A 73 -23.18 2.76 12.25
N SER A 74 -22.51 3.67 12.95
CA SER A 74 -21.89 3.45 14.27
C SER A 74 -22.86 3.10 15.40
N SER A 75 -24.18 3.27 15.21
CA SER A 75 -25.19 2.92 16.22
C SER A 75 -25.38 1.41 16.36
N PHE A 76 -24.90 0.64 15.38
CA PHE A 76 -25.10 -0.81 15.30
C PHE A 76 -23.76 -1.53 15.06
N LEU A 77 -23.72 -2.80 15.44
CA LEU A 77 -22.61 -3.65 15.03
C LEU A 77 -22.72 -3.92 13.52
N SER A 78 -21.68 -3.56 12.77
CA SER A 78 -21.60 -3.77 11.32
C SER A 78 -21.91 -5.23 10.95
N PRO A 79 -23.01 -5.50 10.22
CA PRO A 79 -23.36 -6.86 9.82
C PRO A 79 -22.48 -7.34 8.66
N ILE A 80 -22.54 -8.64 8.37
CA ILE A 80 -22.08 -9.18 7.10
C ILE A 80 -23.07 -8.73 6.02
N LEU A 81 -22.60 -8.07 4.97
CA LEU A 81 -23.47 -7.59 3.90
C LEU A 81 -23.84 -8.70 2.92
N TYR A 82 -25.05 -8.63 2.36
CA TYR A 82 -25.46 -9.52 1.28
C TYR A 82 -24.84 -9.07 -0.03
N VAL A 83 -24.16 -10.01 -0.68
CA VAL A 83 -23.58 -9.82 -2.01
C VAL A 83 -24.44 -10.52 -3.06
N SER A 84 -24.23 -10.14 -4.32
CA SER A 84 -24.86 -10.72 -5.51
C SER A 84 -24.94 -12.25 -5.50
N ASN A 85 -26.02 -12.76 -6.10
CA ASN A 85 -26.21 -14.19 -6.34
C ASN A 85 -25.20 -14.81 -7.30
N SER A 86 -24.31 -14.02 -7.91
CA SER A 86 -23.18 -14.50 -8.70
C SER A 86 -21.90 -14.71 -7.89
N ALA A 87 -21.84 -14.22 -6.64
CA ALA A 87 -20.74 -14.50 -5.70
C ALA A 87 -20.82 -15.94 -5.15
N ASP A 88 -19.75 -16.38 -4.50
CA ASP A 88 -19.66 -17.73 -3.94
C ASP A 88 -20.87 -18.05 -3.02
N SER A 89 -21.60 -19.11 -3.36
CA SER A 89 -22.83 -19.51 -2.66
C SER A 89 -22.56 -20.09 -1.28
N SER A 90 -21.37 -20.61 -1.03
CA SER A 90 -20.98 -21.20 0.25
C SER A 90 -20.64 -20.15 1.31
N LEU A 91 -20.43 -18.89 0.90
CA LEU A 91 -20.27 -17.73 1.79
C LEU A 91 -21.59 -17.03 2.12
N ARG A 92 -22.73 -17.54 1.67
CA ARG A 92 -24.05 -16.98 1.98
C ARG A 92 -24.56 -17.42 3.34
N GLU A 93 -25.64 -16.77 3.76
CA GLU A 93 -26.40 -17.16 4.94
C GLU A 93 -26.92 -18.60 4.81
N PHE A 94 -26.68 -19.40 5.84
CA PHE A 94 -27.17 -20.77 5.93
C PHE A 94 -28.60 -20.79 6.44
N ASN A 95 -29.54 -21.32 5.66
CA ASN A 95 -30.94 -21.57 6.06
C ASN A 95 -31.63 -20.39 6.77
N SER A 96 -31.39 -19.15 6.33
CA SER A 96 -31.95 -17.94 6.95
C SER A 96 -31.60 -17.76 8.44
N SER A 97 -30.49 -18.33 8.90
CA SER A 97 -30.06 -18.29 10.31
C SER A 97 -29.39 -17.00 10.76
N GLY A 98 -29.19 -16.05 9.84
CA GLY A 98 -28.35 -14.87 10.02
C GLY A 98 -26.85 -15.16 10.02
N ARG A 99 -26.41 -16.39 9.71
CA ARG A 99 -24.99 -16.80 9.82
C ARG A 99 -24.51 -17.61 8.62
N ARG A 100 -23.20 -17.54 8.33
CA ARG A 100 -22.56 -18.42 7.34
C ARG A 100 -22.48 -19.85 7.85
N ALA A 101 -22.52 -20.82 6.95
CA ALA A 101 -22.22 -22.20 7.29
C ALA A 101 -20.80 -22.30 7.91
N GLY A 102 -20.64 -23.10 8.96
CA GLY A 102 -19.36 -23.22 9.68
C GLY A 102 -19.06 -22.11 10.70
N THR A 103 -19.92 -21.09 10.84
CA THR A 103 -19.74 -20.05 11.87
C THR A 103 -19.91 -20.64 13.27
N PRO A 104 -18.94 -20.48 14.20
CA PRO A 104 -19.09 -20.97 15.57
C PRO A 104 -20.33 -20.40 16.27
N LYS A 105 -20.97 -21.18 17.14
CA LYS A 105 -22.17 -20.76 17.87
C LYS A 105 -21.96 -19.48 18.69
N LEU A 106 -20.77 -19.30 19.26
CA LEU A 106 -20.40 -18.13 20.07
C LEU A 106 -19.97 -16.92 19.24
N SER A 107 -19.82 -17.05 17.92
CA SER A 107 -19.50 -15.90 17.07
C SER A 107 -20.64 -14.90 17.10
N THR A 108 -20.33 -13.61 17.24
CA THR A 108 -21.31 -12.52 17.15
C THR A 108 -21.49 -12.01 15.73
N ARG A 109 -20.67 -12.49 14.77
CA ARG A 109 -20.73 -12.09 13.37
C ARG A 109 -22.02 -12.62 12.73
N SER A 110 -22.81 -11.72 12.15
CA SER A 110 -24.16 -11.99 11.67
C SER A 110 -24.48 -11.16 10.44
N PHE A 111 -25.28 -11.71 9.53
CA PHE A 111 -25.92 -10.98 8.43
C PHE A 111 -27.08 -10.10 8.89
N ILE A 112 -27.64 -10.40 10.06
CA ILE A 112 -28.76 -9.69 10.65
C ILE A 112 -28.21 -8.70 11.67
N ARG A 113 -28.49 -7.42 11.45
CA ARG A 113 -28.18 -6.32 12.37
C ARG A 113 -29.07 -6.41 13.61
N THR A 114 -28.71 -5.74 14.71
CA THR A 114 -29.43 -5.87 15.99
C THR A 114 -30.87 -5.34 15.96
N ASP A 115 -31.26 -4.57 14.96
CA ASP A 115 -32.63 -4.14 14.68
C ASP A 115 -33.43 -5.13 13.79
N GLY A 116 -32.82 -6.24 13.40
CA GLY A 116 -33.43 -7.26 12.54
C GLY A 116 -33.27 -7.01 11.05
N ASN A 117 -32.64 -5.89 10.65
CA ASN A 117 -32.45 -5.57 9.24
C ASN A 117 -31.31 -6.38 8.61
N LYS A 118 -31.46 -6.61 7.30
CA LYS A 118 -30.48 -7.24 6.42
C LYS A 118 -30.05 -6.22 5.39
N LEU A 119 -28.76 -6.03 5.23
CA LEU A 119 -28.19 -4.97 4.40
C LEU A 119 -27.43 -5.57 3.22
N ASN A 120 -27.55 -4.95 2.05
CA ASN A 120 -26.82 -5.36 0.85
C ASN A 120 -25.54 -4.55 0.73
N ALA A 121 -24.53 -5.12 0.07
CA ALA A 121 -23.35 -4.39 -0.38
C ALA A 121 -23.71 -3.47 -1.56
N SER A 122 -22.98 -2.38 -1.74
CA SER A 122 -23.09 -1.51 -2.93
C SER A 122 -22.86 -2.29 -4.21
N ALA A 123 -23.54 -1.88 -5.28
CA ALA A 123 -23.42 -2.53 -6.57
C ALA A 123 -22.04 -2.26 -7.22
N ALA A 124 -21.55 -3.20 -8.03
CA ALA A 124 -20.41 -2.91 -8.90
C ALA A 124 -20.86 -2.01 -10.09
N PRO A 125 -20.02 -1.09 -10.59
CA PRO A 125 -18.68 -0.72 -10.09
C PRO A 125 -18.72 0.13 -8.82
N LEU A 126 -17.65 0.06 -8.02
CA LEU A 126 -17.45 0.86 -6.80
C LEU A 126 -17.15 2.32 -7.11
N GLY A 127 -17.41 3.19 -6.15
CA GLY A 127 -17.13 4.62 -6.17
C GLY A 127 -18.07 5.37 -5.22
N PHE A 128 -18.07 6.69 -5.33
CA PHE A 128 -18.90 7.56 -4.49
C PHE A 128 -20.39 7.26 -4.53
N ASP A 129 -21.02 7.54 -3.39
CA ASP A 129 -22.45 7.42 -3.20
C ASP A 129 -23.25 8.64 -3.67
N THR A 130 -24.57 8.46 -3.66
CA THR A 130 -25.49 9.53 -4.05
C THR A 130 -25.44 10.69 -3.06
N GLY A 131 -24.80 11.78 -3.48
CA GLY A 131 -24.70 13.01 -2.68
C GLY A 131 -23.25 13.38 -2.34
N GLU A 132 -22.33 12.46 -2.57
CA GLU A 132 -20.90 12.65 -2.38
C GLU A 132 -20.26 13.17 -3.65
N ASN A 133 -19.34 14.11 -3.51
CA ASN A 133 -18.72 14.76 -4.66
C ASN A 133 -17.30 15.26 -4.38
N ASN A 134 -16.77 15.02 -3.18
CA ASN A 134 -15.45 15.50 -2.80
C ASN A 134 -14.79 14.65 -1.71
N ASP A 135 -13.49 14.85 -1.50
CA ASP A 135 -12.65 14.13 -0.55
C ASP A 135 -13.06 14.23 0.92
N ASN A 136 -13.93 15.18 1.30
CA ASN A 136 -14.43 15.26 2.68
C ASN A 136 -15.62 14.32 2.93
N ASP A 137 -16.18 13.76 1.87
CA ASP A 137 -17.31 12.86 1.95
C ASP A 137 -16.87 11.40 2.10
N ILE A 138 -15.56 11.12 2.05
CA ILE A 138 -15.01 9.76 2.21
C ILE A 138 -15.39 9.21 3.59
N ASP A 139 -16.22 8.17 3.62
CA ASP A 139 -16.66 7.55 4.86
C ASP A 139 -16.56 6.02 4.86
N ASP A 140 -16.31 5.42 3.69
CA ASP A 140 -16.10 3.99 3.53
C ASP A 140 -14.90 3.68 2.60
N MET A 141 -14.77 2.42 2.20
CA MET A 141 -13.65 1.98 1.38
C MET A 141 -13.90 2.18 -0.13
N ASP A 142 -15.14 2.30 -0.54
CA ASP A 142 -15.63 2.30 -1.93
C ASP A 142 -15.22 3.58 -2.63
N ASP A 143 -15.24 4.67 -1.87
CA ASP A 143 -14.92 6.02 -2.30
C ASP A 143 -13.51 6.11 -2.88
N PHE A 144 -12.59 5.31 -2.37
CA PHE A 144 -11.21 5.22 -2.86
C PHE A 144 -11.11 4.49 -4.22
N ALA A 145 -12.20 3.95 -4.77
CA ALA A 145 -12.26 3.43 -6.13
C ALA A 145 -12.50 4.55 -7.17
N ASP A 146 -13.00 5.72 -6.77
CA ASP A 146 -13.21 6.83 -7.69
C ASP A 146 -11.86 7.43 -8.14
N THR A 147 -11.72 7.66 -9.44
CA THR A 147 -10.49 8.16 -10.05
C THR A 147 -10.05 9.55 -9.55
N ALA A 148 -10.98 10.38 -9.06
CA ALA A 148 -10.66 11.71 -8.53
C ALA A 148 -9.93 11.63 -7.18
N ILE A 149 -10.24 10.62 -6.36
CA ILE A 149 -9.63 10.38 -5.03
C ILE A 149 -8.46 9.39 -5.12
N ALA A 150 -8.55 8.46 -6.08
CA ALA A 150 -7.56 7.42 -6.35
C ALA A 150 -6.15 7.98 -6.50
N ASP A 151 -6.00 9.15 -7.13
CA ASP A 151 -4.72 9.79 -7.39
C ASP A 151 -4.37 10.79 -6.28
N SER A 152 -3.61 10.32 -5.29
CA SER A 152 -3.03 11.16 -4.25
C SER A 152 -1.59 11.53 -4.61
N SER A 153 -1.29 12.83 -4.63
CA SER A 153 0.08 13.35 -4.66
C SER A 153 0.49 13.81 -3.27
N LEU A 154 1.78 13.72 -2.91
CA LEU A 154 2.28 14.29 -1.67
C LEU A 154 1.99 15.81 -1.64
N GLN A 155 1.18 16.25 -0.69
CA GLN A 155 0.86 17.66 -0.48
C GLN A 155 1.70 18.22 0.65
N PHE A 156 2.26 19.41 0.46
CA PHE A 156 2.98 20.11 1.52
C PHE A 156 1.99 20.56 2.60
N ILE A 157 2.26 20.21 3.86
CA ILE A 157 1.43 20.61 5.01
C ILE A 157 1.57 22.12 5.27
N ASP A 158 2.70 22.72 4.90
CA ASP A 158 2.92 24.16 5.00
C ASP A 158 2.70 24.84 3.64
N SER A 159 1.50 25.37 3.44
CA SER A 159 1.04 25.99 2.19
C SER A 159 1.70 27.35 1.88
N ASN A 160 2.57 27.86 2.76
CA ASN A 160 3.15 29.21 2.65
C ASN A 160 4.58 29.27 2.09
N GLU A 161 5.20 28.14 1.73
CA GLU A 161 6.57 28.15 1.20
C GLU A 161 6.61 27.78 -0.28
N ASN A 162 6.34 28.78 -1.14
CA ASN A 162 6.58 28.76 -2.59
C ASN A 162 8.07 28.54 -2.98
N ASN A 163 8.93 28.01 -2.10
CA ASN A 163 10.37 27.99 -2.33
C ASN A 163 11.16 26.96 -1.52
N VAL A 164 10.55 25.84 -1.12
CA VAL A 164 11.35 24.70 -0.65
C VAL A 164 11.61 23.78 -1.84
N ASP A 165 12.88 23.67 -2.23
CA ASP A 165 13.37 22.79 -3.31
C ASP A 165 13.37 21.33 -2.83
N TYR A 166 12.18 20.84 -2.46
CA TYR A 166 11.98 19.41 -2.29
C TYR A 166 12.00 18.80 -3.69
N ILE A 167 12.98 17.91 -3.92
CA ILE A 167 13.01 17.02 -5.08
C ILE A 167 11.70 16.19 -5.14
N GLU A 168 11.03 16.02 -4.00
CA GLU A 168 9.71 15.44 -3.82
C GLU A 168 8.65 16.55 -3.76
N ASN A 169 8.07 16.91 -4.90
CA ASN A 169 6.83 17.69 -4.93
C ASN A 169 5.65 16.82 -5.37
N ASN A 170 4.45 17.40 -5.27
CA ASN A 170 3.19 16.86 -5.77
C ASN A 170 3.18 16.47 -7.27
N THR A 171 4.23 16.76 -8.04
CA THR A 171 4.38 16.38 -9.47
C THR A 171 5.35 15.22 -9.70
N THR A 172 6.16 14.84 -8.70
CA THR A 172 7.29 13.88 -8.85
C THR A 172 7.01 12.49 -8.31
N ILE A 173 6.18 12.35 -7.28
CA ILE A 173 5.74 11.08 -6.71
C ILE A 173 4.22 11.02 -6.78
N ASN A 174 3.69 9.99 -7.44
CA ASN A 174 2.25 9.78 -7.58
C ASN A 174 1.86 8.45 -6.92
N ILE A 175 0.86 8.50 -6.04
CA ILE A 175 0.28 7.33 -5.37
C ILE A 175 -1.13 7.13 -5.95
N HIS A 176 -1.27 6.12 -6.80
CA HIS A 176 -2.55 5.74 -7.39
C HIS A 176 -3.16 4.57 -6.61
N THR A 177 -4.40 4.73 -6.16
CA THR A 177 -5.19 3.70 -5.46
C THR A 177 -6.26 3.16 -6.39
N ALA A 178 -6.40 1.85 -6.45
CA ALA A 178 -7.48 1.20 -7.18
C ALA A 178 -8.13 0.14 -6.30
N ILE A 179 -9.45 0.29 -6.10
CA ILE A 179 -10.26 -0.66 -5.34
C ILE A 179 -11.32 -1.26 -6.25
N SER A 180 -11.52 -2.57 -6.13
CA SER A 180 -12.54 -3.28 -6.90
C SER A 180 -12.87 -4.61 -6.24
N TYR A 181 -13.98 -5.22 -6.62
CA TYR A 181 -14.26 -6.59 -6.22
C TYR A 181 -13.24 -7.59 -6.81
N MET A 182 -13.06 -8.70 -6.11
CA MET A 182 -12.25 -9.84 -6.54
C MET A 182 -13.08 -11.11 -6.48
N ASN A 183 -12.79 -12.09 -7.34
CA ASN A 183 -13.43 -13.40 -7.25
C ASN A 183 -13.18 -14.04 -5.87
N ASP A 184 -14.25 -14.43 -5.20
CA ASP A 184 -14.24 -15.05 -3.88
C ASP A 184 -14.42 -16.57 -3.95
N THR A 185 -14.51 -17.15 -5.15
CA THR A 185 -14.59 -18.60 -5.33
C THR A 185 -13.20 -19.26 -5.21
N PRO A 186 -13.03 -20.30 -4.39
CA PRO A 186 -11.76 -21.00 -4.28
C PRO A 186 -11.44 -21.76 -5.57
N ALA A 187 -10.15 -21.92 -5.87
CA ALA A 187 -9.68 -22.65 -7.04
C ALA A 187 -9.83 -24.19 -6.90
N GLY A 188 -10.04 -24.68 -5.68
CA GLY A 188 -10.30 -26.08 -5.38
C GLY A 188 -10.96 -26.24 -4.00
N GLY A 189 -11.88 -27.21 -3.91
CA GLY A 189 -12.77 -27.38 -2.75
C GLY A 189 -13.90 -26.35 -2.71
N THR A 190 -14.63 -26.31 -1.60
CA THR A 190 -15.61 -25.25 -1.27
C THR A 190 -15.41 -24.82 0.18
N TYR A 191 -15.97 -23.66 0.58
CA TYR A 191 -15.85 -23.22 1.98
C TYR A 191 -16.61 -24.10 2.98
N VAL A 192 -17.58 -24.88 2.50
CA VAL A 192 -18.40 -25.79 3.34
C VAL A 192 -17.86 -27.22 3.32
N ASP A 193 -17.39 -27.67 2.16
CA ASP A 193 -16.76 -28.96 1.95
C ASP A 193 -15.37 -28.74 1.31
N PRO A 194 -14.29 -28.79 2.09
CA PRO A 194 -12.94 -28.56 1.61
C PRO A 194 -12.41 -29.73 0.75
N GLY A 195 -13.24 -30.69 0.38
CA GLY A 195 -12.86 -31.84 -0.46
C GLY A 195 -12.20 -32.96 0.33
N ALA A 196 -11.88 -34.05 -0.38
CA ALA A 196 -11.36 -35.29 0.21
C ALA A 196 -9.99 -35.16 0.89
N ASP A 197 -9.20 -34.15 0.49
CA ASP A 197 -7.90 -33.83 1.08
C ASP A 197 -7.99 -32.81 2.23
N GLY A 198 -9.19 -32.28 2.52
CA GLY A 198 -9.46 -31.33 3.59
C GLY A 198 -8.85 -29.95 3.34
N LYS A 199 -8.63 -29.55 2.08
CA LYS A 199 -7.93 -28.31 1.73
C LYS A 199 -8.75 -27.40 0.83
N ILE A 200 -8.80 -26.13 1.22
CA ILE A 200 -9.27 -25.05 0.34
C ILE A 200 -8.04 -24.40 -0.28
N THR A 201 -8.04 -24.26 -1.61
CA THR A 201 -7.01 -23.49 -2.31
C THR A 201 -7.60 -22.16 -2.74
N PHE A 202 -7.23 -21.08 -2.06
CA PHE A 202 -7.57 -19.72 -2.48
C PHE A 202 -6.36 -19.08 -3.14
N SER A 203 -6.51 -18.67 -4.40
CA SER A 203 -5.47 -18.01 -5.18
C SER A 203 -5.95 -16.61 -5.55
N PRO A 204 -5.58 -15.57 -4.79
CA PRO A 204 -6.03 -14.21 -5.05
C PRO A 204 -5.42 -13.69 -6.36
N LEU A 205 -6.23 -13.62 -7.41
CA LEU A 205 -5.82 -13.14 -8.73
C LEU A 205 -5.95 -11.62 -8.81
N PHE A 206 -4.97 -10.91 -8.24
CA PHE A 206 -4.96 -9.44 -8.23
C PHE A 206 -4.97 -8.81 -9.61
N ASP A 207 -4.34 -9.47 -10.59
CA ASP A 207 -4.22 -8.98 -11.96
C ASP A 207 -5.41 -9.39 -12.86
N ALA A 208 -6.36 -10.17 -12.34
CA ALA A 208 -7.59 -10.48 -13.06
C ALA A 208 -8.51 -9.25 -13.12
N ALA A 209 -9.29 -9.15 -14.21
CA ALA A 209 -10.34 -8.15 -14.34
C ALA A 209 -11.33 -8.25 -13.17
N ALA A 210 -11.78 -7.11 -12.66
CA ALA A 210 -12.81 -7.07 -11.63
C ALA A 210 -14.10 -7.74 -12.16
N PRO A 211 -14.78 -8.56 -11.34
CA PRO A 211 -16.09 -9.05 -11.71
C PRO A 211 -17.07 -7.87 -11.83
N GLY A 212 -17.97 -7.90 -12.81
CA GLY A 212 -19.05 -6.92 -12.95
C GLY A 212 -20.19 -7.10 -11.95
N TYR A 213 -19.89 -7.70 -10.79
CA TYR A 213 -20.83 -8.01 -9.72
C TYR A 213 -20.10 -7.96 -8.38
N THR A 214 -20.86 -7.73 -7.31
CA THR A 214 -20.36 -7.65 -5.93
C THR A 214 -19.91 -9.02 -5.43
N THR A 215 -18.81 -9.08 -4.68
CA THR A 215 -18.32 -10.32 -4.05
C THR A 215 -17.97 -10.08 -2.58
N ASN A 216 -17.63 -11.14 -1.84
CA ASN A 216 -17.23 -11.00 -0.43
C ASN A 216 -15.81 -10.43 -0.25
N ILE A 217 -15.09 -10.12 -1.32
CA ILE A 217 -13.69 -9.68 -1.27
C ILE A 217 -13.52 -8.42 -2.13
N LYS A 218 -13.04 -7.34 -1.51
CA LYS A 218 -12.56 -6.13 -2.20
C LYS A 218 -11.03 -6.18 -2.23
N LYS A 219 -10.43 -5.98 -3.40
CA LYS A 219 -8.98 -5.88 -3.58
C LYS A 219 -8.57 -4.41 -3.62
N ILE A 220 -7.42 -4.13 -3.04
CA ILE A 220 -6.81 -2.81 -2.93
C ILE A 220 -5.45 -2.89 -3.62
N ILE A 221 -5.23 -2.03 -4.60
CA ILE A 221 -3.97 -1.91 -5.31
C ILE A 221 -3.50 -0.47 -5.17
N VAL A 222 -2.38 -0.27 -4.47
CA VAL A 222 -1.73 1.03 -4.36
C VAL A 222 -0.45 1.00 -5.18
N THR A 223 -0.37 1.89 -6.16
CA THR A 223 0.73 2.00 -7.11
C THR A 223 1.47 3.31 -6.89
N LEU A 224 2.72 3.20 -6.44
CA LEU A 224 3.65 4.33 -6.37
C LEU A 224 4.42 4.41 -7.70
N THR A 225 4.38 5.58 -8.34
CA THR A 225 5.18 5.90 -9.51
C THR A 225 5.94 7.21 -9.30
N SER A 226 7.04 7.39 -10.03
CA SER A 226 7.76 8.65 -10.06
C SER A 226 7.95 9.15 -11.49
N THR A 227 7.83 10.47 -11.67
CA THR A 227 8.13 11.17 -12.93
C THR A 227 9.54 11.76 -12.95
N SER A 228 10.33 11.52 -11.91
CA SER A 228 11.70 12.03 -11.80
C SER A 228 12.57 11.58 -12.97
N THR A 229 13.41 12.46 -13.51
CA THR A 229 14.32 12.12 -14.61
C THR A 229 15.55 11.34 -14.14
N ALA A 230 15.78 11.23 -12.81
CA ALA A 230 16.92 10.50 -12.26
C ALA A 230 16.85 9.01 -12.60
N SER A 231 17.93 8.44 -13.12
CA SER A 231 17.98 7.04 -13.58
C SER A 231 17.51 6.03 -12.52
N GLU A 232 17.77 6.34 -11.25
CA GLU A 232 17.39 5.54 -10.09
C GLU A 232 15.88 5.58 -9.77
N LEU A 233 15.11 6.54 -10.31
CA LEU A 233 13.68 6.75 -10.02
C LEU A 233 12.78 6.69 -11.28
N ASN A 234 13.29 7.07 -12.45
CA ASN A 234 12.55 7.36 -13.70
C ASN A 234 11.68 6.22 -14.26
N ASN A 235 11.79 4.98 -13.78
CA ASN A 235 10.91 3.89 -14.21
C ASN A 235 10.52 2.96 -13.06
N LYS A 236 10.68 3.40 -11.81
CA LYS A 236 10.33 2.58 -10.67
C LYS A 236 8.82 2.63 -10.43
N LYS A 237 8.20 1.45 -10.52
CA LYS A 237 6.81 1.21 -10.17
C LYS A 237 6.78 0.25 -8.97
N ILE A 238 6.29 0.73 -7.84
CA ILE A 238 6.09 -0.11 -6.66
C ILE A 238 4.59 -0.34 -6.52
N VAL A 239 4.18 -1.60 -6.43
CA VAL A 239 2.76 -1.98 -6.32
C VAL A 239 2.57 -2.73 -5.02
N LEU A 240 1.77 -2.16 -4.13
CA LEU A 240 1.28 -2.80 -2.93
C LEU A 240 -0.10 -3.38 -3.24
N LYS A 241 -0.30 -4.65 -2.88
CA LYS A 241 -1.53 -5.39 -3.10
C LYS A 241 -2.06 -5.86 -1.75
N ALA A 242 -3.30 -5.51 -1.43
CA ALA A 242 -3.99 -5.94 -0.23
C ALA A 242 -5.43 -6.32 -0.57
N PHE A 243 -6.10 -7.05 0.31
CA PHE A 243 -7.51 -7.37 0.16
C PHE A 243 -8.18 -7.32 1.51
N THR A 244 -9.49 -7.08 1.49
CA THR A 244 -10.33 -7.15 2.67
C THR A 244 -11.58 -7.97 2.37
N CYS A 245 -12.14 -8.57 3.40
CA CYS A 245 -13.24 -9.49 3.30
C CYS A 245 -14.46 -8.93 4.03
N ASN A 246 -15.63 -9.09 3.44
CA ASN A 246 -16.90 -8.85 4.10
C ASN A 246 -17.12 -9.92 5.18
N ILE A 247 -16.75 -9.61 6.42
CA ILE A 247 -16.85 -10.53 7.57
C ILE A 247 -17.67 -9.93 8.72
N GLY A 248 -18.23 -8.74 8.54
CA GLY A 248 -18.90 -7.95 9.59
C GLY A 248 -17.97 -7.59 10.75
N ASN A 249 -18.53 -7.01 11.80
CA ASN A 249 -17.82 -6.74 13.06
C ASN A 249 -18.13 -7.80 14.12
N TYR A 250 -17.29 -7.83 15.15
CA TYR A 250 -17.44 -8.72 16.29
C TYR A 250 -17.68 -7.90 17.56
N SER A 251 -18.45 -8.45 18.48
CA SER A 251 -18.64 -7.90 19.82
C SER A 251 -17.93 -8.80 20.81
N PHE A 252 -17.33 -8.20 21.82
CA PHE A 252 -16.86 -8.96 22.96
C PHE A 252 -18.06 -9.31 23.84
N GLU A 253 -18.21 -10.59 24.16
CA GLU A 253 -19.12 -11.02 25.21
C GLU A 253 -18.45 -10.63 26.55
N ARG A 254 -19.07 -9.72 27.29
CA ARG A 254 -18.58 -9.30 28.61
C ARG A 254 -19.25 -10.23 29.62
N ASP A 255 -18.66 -11.39 29.81
CA ASP A 255 -19.06 -12.31 30.86
C ASP A 255 -18.78 -11.64 32.23
N PHE A 256 -19.85 -11.23 32.91
CA PHE A 256 -19.87 -10.90 34.33
C PHE A 256 -20.91 -11.74 35.04
#